data_AF-A0A6C0HRY0-F1
#
_entry.id   AF-A0A6C0HRY0-F1
#
_cell.length_a   1.000
_cell.length_b   1.000
_cell.length_c   1.000
_cell.angle_alpha   90.00
_cell.angle_beta   90.00
_cell.angle_gamma   90.00
#
_symmetry.space_group_name_H-M   'P 1'
#
loop_
_entity.id
_entity.type
_entity.pdbx_description
1 polymer ?
#
loop_
_entity_poly.entity_id
_entity_poly.type
_entity_poly.pdbx_seq_one_letter_code
_entity_poly.pdbx_strand_id
1 'polypeptide(L)'
;MSQNISVIIVEKGGSLKSLTIKDYKEEDLYKKCGFKKPDGFSKQTEWGIKLEGKKFVVALFAKTEGKANTENKYDFPPPVDTTLFFGSCVLVSSVKKDDGSFGIVSLSVEQWGKMYEKLFGGFEDLNATCAEDEAEEDELDNIPASKKTKQGYLKDGFVVDSDSDEKDDYESDDSIGDEDETEDSDEQDGQEEALEIEDIGSELSEEEYDSSSEDEQEE
;
A
#
# COMPACT_ATOMS: atom_id res chain seq x y z
N MET A 1 -23.44 -0.85 25.93
CA MET A 1 -23.83 -1.12 24.53
C MET A 1 -22.56 -1.52 23.80
N SER A 2 -22.54 -2.67 23.12
CA SER A 2 -21.39 -3.04 22.29
C SER A 2 -21.34 -2.11 21.08
N GLN A 3 -20.22 -1.40 20.89
CA GLN A 3 -20.03 -0.56 19.72
C GLN A 3 -19.40 -1.40 18.61
N ASN A 4 -20.10 -1.50 17.49
CA ASN A 4 -19.59 -2.19 16.32
C ASN A 4 -18.51 -1.31 15.66
N ILE A 5 -17.31 -1.86 15.48
CA ILE A 5 -16.15 -1.19 14.90
C ILE A 5 -15.84 -1.82 13.55
N SER A 6 -15.79 -1.02 12.49
CA SER A 6 -15.28 -1.44 11.19
C SER A 6 -13.76 -1.34 11.17
N VAL A 7 -13.08 -2.43 10.83
CA VAL A 7 -11.63 -2.49 10.56
C VAL A 7 -11.42 -2.83 9.08
N ILE A 8 -10.23 -2.58 8.55
CA ILE A 8 -9.87 -3.01 7.19
C ILE A 8 -8.94 -4.22 7.28
N ILE A 9 -9.32 -5.31 6.61
CA ILE A 9 -8.45 -6.45 6.34
C ILE A 9 -7.76 -6.20 5.00
N VAL A 10 -6.43 -6.29 5.00
CA VAL A 10 -5.60 -6.23 3.79
C VAL A 10 -5.30 -7.67 3.39
N GLU A 11 -5.95 -8.19 2.35
CA GLU A 11 -5.74 -9.56 1.89
C GLU A 11 -4.36 -9.70 1.23
N LYS A 12 -3.77 -10.91 1.26
CA LYS A 12 -2.43 -11.18 0.69
C LYS A 12 -2.24 -10.71 -0.76
N GLY A 13 -3.33 -10.62 -1.54
CA GLY A 13 -3.31 -10.16 -2.93
C GLY A 13 -3.24 -8.64 -3.12
N GLY A 14 -3.26 -7.84 -2.05
CA GLY A 14 -3.33 -6.38 -2.10
C GLY A 14 -4.75 -5.80 -1.94
N SER A 15 -5.79 -6.63 -1.94
CA SER A 15 -7.19 -6.20 -1.83
C SER A 15 -7.55 -5.70 -0.42
N LEU A 16 -8.24 -4.56 -0.35
CA LEU A 16 -8.75 -3.98 0.89
C LEU A 16 -10.21 -4.38 1.14
N LYS A 17 -10.49 -4.96 2.31
CA LYS A 17 -11.82 -5.48 2.67
C LYS A 17 -12.27 -4.98 4.04
N SER A 18 -13.41 -4.28 4.09
CA SER A 18 -13.99 -3.83 5.35
C SER A 18 -14.63 -4.99 6.14
N LEU A 19 -14.39 -5.04 7.45
CA LEU A 19 -14.94 -6.05 8.35
C LEU A 19 -15.47 -5.40 9.64
N THR A 20 -16.72 -5.67 9.98
CA THR A 20 -17.36 -5.13 11.20
C THR A 20 -17.24 -6.10 12.37
N ILE A 21 -16.59 -5.65 13.45
CA ILE A 21 -16.36 -6.40 14.69
C ILE A 21 -17.27 -5.82 15.80
N LYS A 22 -18.12 -6.66 16.41
CA LYS A 22 -19.06 -6.24 17.47
C LYS A 22 -18.45 -6.21 18.87
N ASP A 23 -17.43 -7.03 19.09
CA ASP A 23 -16.71 -7.16 20.36
C ASP A 23 -15.23 -7.10 20.03
N TYR A 24 -14.65 -5.90 20.07
CA TYR A 24 -13.26 -5.68 19.67
C TYR A 24 -12.32 -6.20 20.75
N LYS A 25 -11.43 -7.11 20.36
CA LYS A 25 -10.31 -7.62 21.14
C LYS A 25 -9.11 -7.74 20.22
N GLU A 26 -7.98 -7.14 20.61
CA GLU A 26 -6.72 -7.25 19.86
C GLU A 26 -6.30 -8.72 19.68
N GLU A 27 -6.53 -9.54 20.71
CA GLU A 27 -6.30 -10.98 20.71
C GLU A 27 -7.17 -11.77 19.73
N ASP A 28 -8.33 -11.26 19.28
CA ASP A 28 -9.18 -11.94 18.28
C ASP A 28 -8.89 -11.49 16.83
N LEU A 29 -8.07 -10.46 16.63
CA LEU A 29 -7.75 -9.92 15.30
C LEU A 29 -7.06 -10.96 14.41
N TYR A 30 -6.15 -11.80 14.96
CA TYR A 30 -5.48 -12.84 14.18
C TYR A 30 -6.49 -13.83 13.55
N LYS A 31 -7.60 -14.13 14.25
CA LYS A 31 -8.67 -15.00 13.75
C LYS A 31 -9.44 -14.32 12.62
N LYS A 32 -9.59 -12.99 12.67
CA LYS A 32 -10.23 -12.21 11.58
C LYS A 32 -9.37 -12.14 10.32
N CYS A 33 -8.05 -12.16 10.47
CA CYS A 33 -7.10 -12.31 9.37
C CYS A 33 -6.95 -13.76 8.86
N GLY A 34 -7.65 -14.73 9.44
CA GLY A 34 -7.63 -16.14 9.02
C GLY A 34 -6.50 -17.00 9.61
N PHE A 35 -5.74 -16.48 10.59
CA PHE A 35 -4.68 -17.25 11.24
C PHE A 35 -5.23 -18.22 12.28
N LYS A 36 -4.66 -19.43 12.35
CA LYS A 36 -5.01 -20.46 13.36
C LYS A 36 -4.39 -20.20 14.73
N LYS A 37 -3.29 -19.45 14.79
CA LYS A 37 -2.53 -19.11 16.00
C LYS A 37 -2.23 -17.60 16.00
N PRO A 38 -2.11 -16.95 17.18
CA PRO A 38 -1.62 -15.57 17.30
C PRO A 38 -0.10 -15.45 17.03
N ASP A 39 0.59 -16.58 16.88
CA ASP A 39 2.03 -16.70 16.71
C ASP A 39 2.57 -15.82 15.56
N GLY A 40 3.46 -14.88 15.90
CA GLY A 40 4.03 -13.87 15.00
C GLY A 40 3.09 -12.72 14.58
N PHE A 41 1.82 -12.72 15.00
CA PHE A 41 0.87 -11.66 14.68
C PHE A 41 0.86 -10.59 15.77
N SER A 42 1.37 -9.39 15.46
CA SER A 42 1.54 -8.30 16.43
C SER A 42 1.35 -6.94 15.77
N LYS A 43 1.27 -5.87 16.58
CA LYS A 43 1.28 -4.49 16.09
C LYS A 43 2.67 -4.16 15.52
N GLN A 44 2.73 -3.83 14.24
CA GLN A 44 3.97 -3.56 13.53
C GLN A 44 4.29 -2.05 13.48
N THR A 45 3.28 -1.22 13.22
CA THR A 45 3.43 0.24 13.17
C THR A 45 2.14 0.95 13.58
N GLU A 46 2.25 2.23 13.88
CA GLU A 46 1.13 3.14 14.08
C GLU A 46 1.39 4.49 13.40
N TRP A 47 0.41 4.99 12.65
CA TRP A 47 0.49 6.25 11.92
C TRP A 47 -0.44 7.29 12.55
N GLY A 48 0.11 8.44 12.96
CA GLY A 48 -0.67 9.55 13.51
C GLY A 48 -1.05 10.57 12.42
N ILE A 49 -2.30 10.56 11.95
CA ILE A 49 -2.79 11.45 10.89
C ILE A 49 -3.72 12.53 11.48
N LYS A 50 -3.53 13.79 11.10
CA LYS A 50 -4.46 14.87 11.42
C LYS A 50 -5.40 15.13 10.23
N LEU A 51 -6.67 14.78 10.38
CA LEU A 51 -7.73 14.98 9.38
C LEU A 51 -8.88 15.78 9.99
N GLU A 52 -9.35 16.81 9.29
CA GLU A 52 -10.51 17.63 9.70
C GLU A 52 -10.41 18.13 11.15
N GLY A 53 -9.21 18.54 11.57
CA GLY A 53 -8.89 18.99 12.93
C GLY A 53 -8.72 17.88 13.98
N LYS A 54 -9.17 16.65 13.71
CA LYS A 54 -9.07 15.50 14.61
C LYS A 54 -7.75 14.75 14.41
N LYS A 55 -7.21 14.16 15.48
CA LYS A 55 -6.02 13.30 15.45
C LYS A 55 -6.45 11.83 15.42
N PHE A 56 -6.31 11.21 14.27
CA PHE A 56 -6.46 9.77 14.08
C PHE A 56 -5.10 9.07 14.27
N VAL A 57 -5.14 7.84 14.73
CA VAL A 57 -4.02 6.92 14.84
C VAL A 57 -4.47 5.60 14.21
N VAL A 58 -3.83 5.18 13.13
CA VAL A 58 -4.09 3.88 12.50
C VAL A 58 -2.97 2.93 12.91
N ALA A 59 -3.32 1.81 13.53
CA ALA A 59 -2.40 0.75 13.89
C ALA A 59 -2.48 -0.41 12.87
N LEU A 60 -1.33 -0.84 12.37
CA LEU A 60 -1.19 -2.05 11.55
C LEU A 60 -0.87 -3.25 12.45
N PHE A 61 -1.69 -4.30 12.38
CA PHE A 61 -1.35 -5.60 12.91
C PHE A 61 -1.13 -6.56 11.75
N ALA A 62 0.03 -7.19 11.71
CA ALA A 62 0.45 -8.08 10.64
C ALA A 62 1.44 -9.11 11.16
N LYS A 63 1.72 -10.13 10.34
CA LYS A 63 2.74 -11.14 10.61
C LYS A 63 3.96 -10.92 9.72
N THR A 64 5.15 -10.90 10.30
CA THR A 64 6.45 -10.70 9.61
C THR A 64 7.11 -12.00 9.18
N GLU A 65 6.55 -13.16 9.55
CA GLU A 65 7.07 -14.48 9.18
C GLU A 65 6.02 -15.31 8.42
N GLY A 66 6.43 -15.97 7.35
CA GLY A 66 5.50 -16.80 6.58
C GLY A 66 6.20 -17.77 5.65
N LYS A 67 5.41 -18.37 4.77
CA LYS A 67 5.91 -19.23 3.69
C LYS A 67 6.07 -18.40 2.42
N ALA A 68 7.00 -18.79 1.56
CA ALA A 68 7.08 -18.25 0.21
C ALA A 68 5.72 -18.39 -0.51
N ASN A 69 5.33 -17.38 -1.29
CA ASN A 69 4.01 -17.21 -1.93
C ASN A 69 2.85 -16.92 -0.95
N THR A 70 3.16 -16.48 0.27
CA THR A 70 2.17 -15.95 1.22
C THR A 70 2.43 -14.50 1.61
N GLU A 71 3.38 -13.84 0.96
CA GLU A 71 3.68 -12.42 1.07
C GLU A 71 2.43 -11.58 0.77
N ASN A 72 2.25 -10.50 1.53
CA ASN A 72 1.22 -9.51 1.27
C ASN A 72 1.74 -8.54 0.21
N LYS A 73 1.00 -8.39 -0.89
CA LYS A 73 1.38 -7.51 -2.02
C LYS A 73 0.90 -6.06 -1.86
N TYR A 74 0.30 -5.71 -0.72
CA TYR A 74 -0.11 -4.34 -0.45
C TYR A 74 1.10 -3.49 -0.05
N ASP A 75 1.28 -2.36 -0.74
CA ASP A 75 2.29 -1.37 -0.39
C ASP A 75 1.79 -0.60 0.85
N PHE A 76 2.57 -0.57 1.92
CA PHE A 76 2.19 0.12 3.17
C PHE A 76 2.97 1.43 3.31
N PRO A 77 2.37 2.49 3.89
CA PRO A 77 3.08 3.75 4.06
C PRO A 77 4.30 3.62 4.99
N PRO A 78 5.30 4.51 4.82
CA PRO A 78 6.47 4.54 5.70
C PRO A 78 6.04 4.64 7.18
N PRO A 79 6.74 3.96 8.11
CA PRO A 79 8.08 3.39 7.98
C PRO A 79 8.12 1.88 7.62
N VAL A 80 7.02 1.30 7.14
CA VAL A 80 6.91 -0.15 6.86
C VAL A 80 6.80 -0.48 5.36
N ASP A 81 7.09 0.49 4.50
CA ASP A 81 7.17 0.37 3.04
C ASP A 81 8.17 -0.72 2.60
N THR A 82 9.34 -0.77 3.24
CA THR A 82 10.33 -1.84 3.01
C THR A 82 10.02 -3.14 3.77
N THR A 83 8.96 -3.19 4.59
CA THR A 83 8.69 -4.33 5.48
C THR A 83 7.74 -5.32 4.82
N LEU A 84 8.28 -6.49 4.48
CA LEU A 84 7.52 -7.58 3.87
C LEU A 84 6.67 -8.31 4.93
N PHE A 85 5.35 -8.22 4.81
CA PHE A 85 4.40 -8.95 5.66
C PHE A 85 3.87 -10.21 4.98
N PHE A 86 3.34 -11.15 5.76
CA PHE A 86 2.80 -12.42 5.28
C PHE A 86 1.35 -12.64 5.72
N GLY A 87 0.54 -13.19 4.82
CA GLY A 87 -0.87 -13.44 5.00
C GLY A 87 -1.71 -12.16 4.90
N SER A 88 -2.84 -12.15 5.60
CA SER A 88 -3.72 -10.98 5.65
C SER A 88 -3.36 -10.09 6.84
N CYS A 89 -3.28 -8.78 6.62
CA CYS A 89 -3.05 -7.80 7.68
C CYS A 89 -4.37 -7.16 8.14
N VAL A 90 -4.37 -6.42 9.25
CA VAL A 90 -5.52 -5.60 9.68
C VAL A 90 -5.08 -4.21 10.10
N LEU A 91 -5.87 -3.22 9.67
CA LEU A 91 -5.74 -1.82 10.01
C LEU A 91 -6.87 -1.44 10.97
N VAL A 92 -6.50 -0.93 12.14
CA VAL A 92 -7.43 -0.46 13.18
C VAL A 92 -7.25 1.03 13.37
N SER A 93 -8.31 1.83 13.21
CA SER A 93 -8.27 3.27 13.45
C SER A 93 -8.74 3.61 14.86
N SER A 94 -8.06 4.54 15.50
CA SER A 94 -8.42 5.15 16.78
C SER A 94 -8.36 6.66 16.66
N VAL A 95 -9.29 7.37 17.30
CA VAL A 95 -9.23 8.84 17.42
C VAL A 95 -8.76 9.22 18.82
N LYS A 96 -7.83 10.16 18.92
CA LYS A 96 -7.45 10.75 20.20
C LYS A 96 -8.55 11.73 20.64
N LYS A 97 -9.13 11.48 21.82
CA LYS A 97 -10.13 12.35 22.44
C LYS A 97 -9.46 13.47 23.23
N ASP A 98 -10.20 14.54 23.52
CA ASP A 98 -9.76 15.68 24.34
C ASP A 98 -9.31 15.29 25.75
N ASP A 99 -9.89 14.21 26.28
CA ASP A 99 -9.52 13.53 27.54
C ASP A 99 -8.12 12.86 27.50
N GLY A 100 -7.46 12.86 26.34
CA GLY A 100 -6.14 12.25 26.13
C GLY A 100 -6.19 10.75 25.83
N SER A 101 -7.31 10.09 26.11
CA SER A 101 -7.59 8.69 25.79
C SER A 101 -7.79 8.45 24.29
N PHE A 102 -7.40 7.26 23.82
CA PHE A 102 -7.65 6.80 22.45
C PHE A 102 -8.98 6.04 22.41
N GLY A 103 -9.90 6.45 21.53
CA GLY A 103 -11.14 5.72 21.26
C GLY A 103 -11.06 5.06 19.89
N ILE A 104 -11.23 3.74 19.84
CA ILE A 104 -11.29 3.01 18.57
C ILE A 104 -12.52 3.47 17.77
N VAL A 105 -12.34 3.69 16.46
CA VAL A 105 -13.38 4.17 15.54
C VAL A 105 -13.48 3.25 14.33
N SER A 106 -14.65 3.23 13.69
CA SER A 106 -14.85 2.56 12.41
C SER A 106 -14.02 3.23 11.32
N LEU A 107 -13.19 2.46 10.62
CA LEU A 107 -12.43 2.87 9.44
C LEU A 107 -13.10 2.33 8.17
N SER A 108 -13.45 3.21 7.23
CA SER A 108 -13.83 2.80 5.86
C SER A 108 -12.63 2.81 4.91
N VAL A 109 -12.73 2.06 3.80
CA VAL A 109 -11.68 2.01 2.77
C VAL A 109 -11.42 3.39 2.16
N GLU A 110 -12.48 4.18 1.93
CA GLU A 110 -12.37 5.57 1.44
C GLU A 110 -11.65 6.49 2.44
N GLN A 111 -11.90 6.33 3.74
CA GLN A 111 -11.18 7.07 4.78
C GLN A 111 -9.72 6.66 4.83
N TRP A 112 -9.43 5.36 4.74
CA TRP A 112 -8.05 4.88 4.68
C TRP A 112 -7.31 5.40 3.44
N GLY A 113 -7.93 5.44 2.26
CA GLY A 113 -7.33 6.05 1.06
C GLY A 113 -6.85 7.49 1.31
N LYS A 114 -7.70 8.33 1.92
CA LYS A 114 -7.33 9.71 2.29
C LYS A 114 -6.22 9.80 3.36
N MET A 115 -6.12 8.80 4.25
CA MET A 115 -5.01 8.70 5.22
C MET A 115 -3.73 8.24 4.53
N TYR A 116 -3.84 7.24 3.66
CA TYR A 116 -2.78 6.60 2.89
C TYR A 116 -2.06 7.64 2.02
N GLU A 117 -2.80 8.41 1.21
CA GLU A 117 -2.18 9.43 0.36
C GLU A 117 -1.40 10.45 1.21
N LYS A 118 -1.98 10.96 2.30
CA LYS A 118 -1.27 11.86 3.22
C LYS A 118 -0.04 11.24 3.89
N LEU A 119 0.02 9.91 4.06
CA LEU A 119 1.17 9.23 4.63
C LEU A 119 2.28 8.95 3.60
N PHE A 120 1.93 8.86 2.32
CA PHE A 120 2.88 8.79 1.19
C PHE A 120 3.42 10.17 0.75
N GLY A 121 3.16 11.23 1.53
CA GLY A 121 3.52 12.62 1.23
C GLY A 121 2.33 13.47 0.77
N GLY A 122 1.35 12.83 0.13
CA GLY A 122 0.14 13.45 -0.40
C GLY A 122 0.41 14.22 -1.70
N PHE A 123 -0.61 14.30 -2.55
CA PHE A 123 -0.72 15.50 -3.37
C PHE A 123 -1.05 16.65 -2.42
N GLU A 124 -0.09 17.54 -2.20
CA GLU A 124 -0.44 18.86 -1.69
C GLU A 124 -1.40 19.51 -2.67
N ASP A 125 -2.46 20.11 -2.14
CA ASP A 125 -3.43 20.80 -2.96
C ASP A 125 -2.72 22.02 -3.55
N LEU A 126 -2.34 21.99 -4.84
CA LEU A 126 -1.48 23.03 -5.44
C LEU A 126 -2.04 24.45 -5.21
N ASN A 127 -3.36 24.59 -5.07
CA ASN A 127 -4.02 25.86 -4.80
C ASN A 127 -3.80 26.37 -3.35
N ALA A 128 -3.42 25.49 -2.43
CA ALA A 128 -3.05 25.85 -1.06
C ALA A 128 -1.55 26.16 -0.92
N THR A 129 -0.67 25.44 -1.62
CA THR A 129 0.79 25.65 -1.56
C THR A 129 1.29 26.79 -2.46
N CYS A 130 0.59 27.16 -3.55
CA CYS A 130 0.99 28.26 -4.44
C CYS A 130 1.34 29.59 -3.72
N ALA A 131 0.65 29.90 -2.62
CA ALA A 131 0.88 31.13 -1.85
C ALA A 131 2.02 31.02 -0.81
N GLU A 132 2.51 29.81 -0.53
CA GLU A 132 3.68 29.55 0.31
C GLU A 132 4.93 29.42 -0.58
N ASP A 133 4.80 28.82 -1.77
CA ASP A 133 5.80 28.74 -2.84
C ASP A 133 6.20 30.13 -3.39
N GLU A 134 5.23 31.01 -3.67
CA GLU A 134 5.49 32.44 -4.01
C GLU A 134 6.14 33.25 -2.86
N ALA A 135 6.20 32.69 -1.64
CA ALA A 135 6.81 33.32 -0.48
C ALA A 135 8.17 32.72 -0.09
N GLU A 136 8.64 31.65 -0.76
CA GLU A 136 9.99 31.14 -0.57
C GLU A 136 11.02 32.09 -1.19
N GLU A 137 12.09 32.39 -0.46
CA GLU A 137 13.18 33.24 -0.95
C GLU A 137 14.03 32.46 -1.97
N ASP A 138 14.10 32.93 -3.22
CA ASP A 138 14.96 32.36 -4.27
C ASP A 138 16.39 32.16 -3.74
N GLU A 139 16.83 30.90 -3.64
CA GLU A 139 18.17 30.54 -3.16
C GLU A 139 19.29 31.24 -3.94
N LEU A 140 19.02 31.60 -5.20
CA LEU A 140 19.94 32.36 -6.02
C LEU A 140 19.99 33.84 -5.63
N ASP A 141 18.96 34.48 -5.09
CA ASP A 141 18.96 35.94 -4.86
C ASP A 141 20.10 36.38 -3.93
N ASN A 142 20.37 35.57 -2.90
CA ASN A 142 21.49 35.74 -1.96
C ASN A 142 22.88 35.47 -2.57
N ILE A 143 22.97 34.96 -3.81
CA ILE A 143 24.23 34.66 -4.49
C ILE A 143 24.77 35.89 -5.24
N PRO A 144 26.01 36.32 -4.98
CA PRO A 144 26.59 37.49 -5.65
C PRO A 144 26.71 37.29 -7.16
N ALA A 145 26.33 38.31 -7.94
CA ALA A 145 26.26 38.26 -9.41
C ALA A 145 27.55 37.79 -10.12
N SER A 146 28.73 37.89 -9.49
CA SER A 146 29.98 37.33 -10.01
C SER A 146 29.92 35.80 -10.20
N LYS A 147 29.21 35.10 -9.31
CA LYS A 147 28.95 33.65 -9.37
C LYS A 147 27.77 33.27 -10.26
N LYS A 148 26.97 34.23 -10.73
CA LYS A 148 25.87 34.00 -11.68
C LYS A 148 26.34 34.20 -13.13
N THR A 149 25.66 33.55 -14.06
CA THR A 149 25.74 33.82 -15.50
C THR A 149 25.00 35.10 -15.86
N LYS A 150 25.15 35.56 -17.11
CA LYS A 150 24.37 36.69 -17.66
C LYS A 150 22.85 36.44 -17.68
N GLN A 151 22.41 35.18 -17.51
CA GLN A 151 21.00 34.77 -17.47
C GLN A 151 20.53 34.33 -16.07
N GLY A 152 21.32 34.57 -15.02
CA GLY A 152 20.93 34.33 -13.62
C GLY A 152 21.37 32.97 -13.04
N TYR A 153 21.58 31.95 -13.87
CA TYR A 153 22.04 30.61 -13.43
C TYR A 153 23.36 30.65 -12.64
N LEU A 154 23.53 29.76 -11.66
CA LEU A 154 24.77 29.59 -10.90
C LEU A 154 25.89 28.96 -11.75
N LYS A 155 27.11 29.50 -11.68
CA LYS A 155 28.31 28.96 -12.35
C LYS A 155 28.91 27.76 -11.59
N ASP A 156 28.12 26.71 -11.36
CA ASP A 156 28.52 25.53 -10.57
C ASP A 156 29.17 24.41 -11.41
N GLY A 157 29.90 24.77 -12.47
CA GLY A 157 30.53 23.81 -13.40
C GLY A 157 29.57 23.11 -14.38
N PHE A 158 28.25 23.17 -14.17
CA PHE A 158 27.24 22.67 -15.12
C PHE A 158 26.91 23.65 -16.27
N VAL A 159 27.34 24.92 -16.13
CA VAL A 159 27.19 25.94 -17.18
C VAL A 159 28.29 25.74 -18.23
N VAL A 160 27.92 25.19 -19.39
CA VAL A 160 28.79 25.17 -20.57
C VAL A 160 28.89 26.59 -21.13
N ASP A 161 30.07 27.20 -21.03
CA ASP A 161 30.31 28.52 -21.61
C ASP A 161 30.52 28.40 -23.12
N SER A 162 29.61 28.97 -23.91
CA SER A 162 29.61 28.86 -25.38
C SER A 162 30.74 29.63 -26.08
N ASP A 163 31.58 30.36 -25.33
CA ASP A 163 32.78 31.07 -25.83
C ASP A 163 34.07 30.22 -25.68
N SER A 164 33.97 28.96 -25.22
CA SER A 164 35.13 28.07 -25.10
C SER A 164 35.44 27.38 -26.44
N ASP A 165 36.27 28.04 -27.25
CA ASP A 165 36.81 27.56 -28.53
C ASP A 165 37.89 26.46 -28.33
N GLU A 166 37.56 25.42 -27.56
CA GLU A 166 38.34 24.19 -27.43
C GLU A 166 37.56 23.03 -28.08
N LYS A 167 38.13 22.52 -29.18
CA LYS A 167 37.63 21.34 -29.88
C LYS A 167 37.87 20.09 -29.05
N ASP A 168 36.88 19.66 -28.30
CA ASP A 168 36.82 18.29 -27.80
C ASP A 168 36.17 17.41 -28.88
N ASP A 169 36.99 16.56 -29.50
CA ASP A 169 36.60 15.62 -30.56
C ASP A 169 35.81 14.45 -29.93
N TYR A 170 34.53 14.66 -29.67
CA TYR A 170 33.61 13.59 -29.29
C TYR A 170 33.35 12.67 -30.49
N GLU A 171 34.09 11.57 -30.58
CA GLU A 171 33.75 10.45 -31.48
C GLU A 171 32.38 9.89 -31.10
N SER A 172 31.36 10.29 -31.87
CA SER A 172 30.03 9.69 -31.81
C SER A 172 30.06 8.33 -32.51
N ASP A 173 30.13 7.25 -31.74
CA ASP A 173 29.93 5.88 -32.22
C ASP A 173 28.44 5.68 -32.60
N ASP A 174 28.07 6.19 -33.77
CA ASP A 174 26.74 6.07 -34.36
C ASP A 174 26.58 4.65 -34.95
N SER A 175 26.34 3.67 -34.08
CA SER A 175 26.06 2.30 -34.49
C SER A 175 24.59 2.16 -34.87
N ILE A 176 24.30 2.46 -36.13
CA ILE A 176 22.99 2.35 -36.76
C ILE A 176 22.48 0.90 -36.67
N GLY A 177 21.48 0.67 -35.82
CA GLY A 177 20.74 -0.58 -35.66
C GLY A 177 19.31 -0.44 -36.15
N ASP A 178 19.14 -0.20 -37.45
CA ASP A 178 17.86 -0.01 -38.13
C ASP A 178 17.09 -1.34 -38.26
N GLU A 179 15.87 -1.35 -37.73
CA GLU A 179 14.60 -1.92 -38.26
C GLU A 179 14.68 -3.26 -39.06
N ASP A 180 13.93 -4.32 -38.72
CA ASP A 180 12.51 -4.38 -39.09
C ASP A 180 11.65 -5.47 -38.40
N GLU A 181 10.36 -5.12 -38.29
CA GLU A 181 9.12 -5.93 -38.29
C GLU A 181 9.06 -7.38 -37.78
N THR A 182 8.13 -7.62 -36.85
CA THR A 182 6.85 -8.25 -37.25
C THR A 182 5.70 -7.90 -36.29
N GLU A 183 4.61 -7.38 -36.87
CA GLU A 183 3.34 -7.14 -36.19
C GLU A 183 2.59 -8.46 -35.92
N ASP A 184 1.79 -8.51 -34.85
CA ASP A 184 0.56 -9.32 -34.81
C ASP A 184 -0.47 -8.53 -33.98
N SER A 185 -1.46 -7.96 -34.66
CA SER A 185 -2.55 -7.18 -34.05
C SER A 185 -3.90 -7.88 -34.21
N ASP A 186 -4.69 -7.73 -33.15
CA ASP A 186 -6.13 -7.98 -32.95
C ASP A 186 -7.03 -8.41 -34.13
N GLU A 187 -7.89 -9.41 -33.85
CA GLU A 187 -9.35 -9.50 -34.05
C GLU A 187 -9.75 -10.96 -33.67
N GLN A 188 -10.95 -11.39 -33.23
CA GLN A 188 -12.32 -10.87 -33.04
C GLN A 188 -12.93 -11.78 -31.91
N ASP A 189 -14.08 -11.56 -31.27
CA ASP A 189 -15.18 -10.60 -31.35
C ASP A 189 -15.84 -10.48 -29.94
N GLY A 190 -16.67 -9.46 -29.68
CA GLY A 190 -17.45 -9.33 -28.45
C GLY A 190 -18.92 -9.72 -28.65
N GLN A 191 -19.35 -10.88 -28.15
CA GLN A 191 -20.77 -11.27 -28.14
C GLN A 191 -21.27 -11.70 -26.76
N GLU A 192 -22.34 -11.01 -26.38
CA GLU A 192 -23.16 -11.23 -25.20
C GLU A 192 -24.22 -12.30 -25.49
N GLU A 193 -24.01 -13.54 -25.04
CA GLU A 193 -25.08 -14.55 -24.94
C GLU A 193 -25.25 -15.03 -23.49
N ALA A 194 -26.48 -14.90 -23.00
CA ALA A 194 -26.91 -15.53 -21.77
C ALA A 194 -27.22 -17.01 -22.04
N LEU A 195 -26.54 -17.92 -21.36
CA LEU A 195 -26.93 -19.32 -21.27
C LEU A 195 -27.13 -19.70 -19.80
N GLU A 196 -28.40 -19.91 -19.45
CA GLU A 196 -28.77 -20.61 -18.23
C GLU A 196 -28.16 -22.02 -18.27
N ILE A 197 -27.38 -22.36 -17.24
CA ILE A 197 -27.10 -23.76 -16.92
C ILE A 197 -27.74 -24.01 -15.57
N GLU A 198 -28.84 -24.77 -15.61
CA GLU A 198 -29.70 -25.05 -14.48
C GLU A 198 -28.99 -25.82 -13.37
N ASP A 199 -29.53 -25.65 -12.17
CA ASP A 199 -29.29 -26.48 -11.00
C ASP A 199 -29.32 -27.98 -11.34
N ILE A 200 -28.20 -28.68 -11.13
CA ILE A 200 -28.23 -30.15 -11.07
C ILE A 200 -27.39 -30.70 -9.91
N GLY A 201 -28.09 -31.38 -9.01
CA GLY A 201 -27.61 -32.67 -8.52
C GLY A 201 -26.66 -32.64 -7.34
N SER A 202 -27.15 -32.16 -6.21
CA SER A 202 -26.69 -32.58 -4.88
C SER A 202 -26.64 -34.11 -4.73
N GLU A 203 -25.49 -34.75 -4.96
CA GLU A 203 -25.22 -36.11 -4.46
C GLU A 203 -23.71 -36.44 -4.36
N LEU A 204 -23.16 -36.31 -3.15
CA LEU A 204 -22.13 -37.22 -2.64
C LEU A 204 -22.20 -37.22 -1.11
N SER A 205 -22.78 -38.30 -0.57
CA SER A 205 -23.04 -38.49 0.85
C SER A 205 -21.75 -38.52 1.67
N GLU A 206 -21.85 -38.06 2.91
CA GLU A 206 -20.90 -38.41 3.97
C GLU A 206 -20.82 -39.94 4.08
N GLU A 207 -19.61 -40.51 4.14
CA GLU A 207 -19.39 -41.88 4.60
C GLU A 207 -19.06 -41.85 6.10
N GLU A 208 -19.94 -42.48 6.88
CA GLU A 208 -19.80 -42.68 8.32
C GLU A 208 -18.72 -43.75 8.57
N TYR A 209 -17.56 -43.35 9.08
CA TYR A 209 -16.52 -44.28 9.51
C TYR A 209 -16.94 -44.99 10.81
N ASP A 210 -17.60 -46.14 10.67
CA ASP A 210 -17.86 -47.04 11.80
C ASP A 210 -16.53 -47.55 12.38
N SER A 211 -16.36 -47.34 13.68
CA SER A 211 -15.13 -47.66 14.41
C SER A 211 -15.31 -48.96 15.19
N SER A 212 -15.04 -50.10 14.54
CA SER A 212 -14.79 -51.34 15.27
C SER A 212 -13.86 -52.30 14.51
N SER A 213 -12.60 -52.34 14.96
CA SER A 213 -11.81 -53.58 14.88
C SER A 213 -11.11 -53.76 16.21
N GLU A 214 -11.75 -54.58 17.04
CA GLU A 214 -11.16 -55.29 18.16
C GLU A 214 -9.86 -55.95 17.71
N ASP A 215 -8.75 -55.75 18.42
CA ASP A 215 -7.65 -56.70 18.32
C ASP A 215 -6.82 -56.87 19.60
N GLU A 216 -6.41 -58.13 19.76
CA GLU A 216 -5.40 -58.76 20.60
C GLU A 216 -5.27 -58.44 22.10
N GLN A 217 -5.53 -59.52 22.87
CA GLN A 217 -5.01 -59.76 24.21
C GLN A 217 -3.50 -60.07 24.11
N GLU A 218 -2.68 -59.44 24.95
CA GLU A 218 -1.35 -59.98 25.31
C GLU A 218 -1.18 -60.02 26.85
N GLU A 219 -0.33 -60.96 27.27
CA GLU A 219 -0.07 -61.53 28.63
C GLU A 219 -0.18 -60.63 29.88
#